data_AF-A0A2N2AG42-F1
#
_entry.id   AF-A0A2N2AG42-F1
#
_cell.length_a   1.000
_cell.length_b   1.000
_cell.length_c   1.000
_cell.angle_alpha   90.00
_cell.angle_beta   90.00
_cell.angle_gamma   90.00
#
_symmetry.space_group_name_H-M   'P 1'
#
loop_
_entity.id
_entity.type
_entity.pdbx_description
1 polymer ?
#
loop_
_entity_poly.entity_id
_entity_poly.type
_entity_poly.pdbx_seq_one_letter_code
_entity_poly.pdbx_strand_id
1 'polypeptide(L)'
;MKNKISRRNVLKSLAALPVIAVAGYHASASAAPMVTADDAVAKALAYTDKSATAGQSCANCKLYQGGTAASGPCPLFPGKEVAAAGWCKSWVTKG
;
A
#
# COMPACT_ATOMS: atom_id res chain seq x y z
N MET A 1 35.73 -52.91 -16.99
CA MET A 1 35.87 -51.44 -17.02
C MET A 1 34.96 -50.87 -15.92
N LYS A 2 35.47 -50.61 -14.71
CA LYS A 2 35.89 -49.30 -14.20
C LYS A 2 34.93 -48.16 -14.57
N ASN A 3 34.15 -47.68 -13.60
CA ASN A 3 34.31 -46.30 -13.13
C ASN A 3 33.63 -46.08 -11.76
N LYS A 4 34.45 -46.02 -10.70
CA LYS A 4 34.07 -45.50 -9.40
C LYS A 4 33.83 -44.00 -9.55
N ILE A 5 32.60 -43.54 -9.29
CA ILE A 5 32.29 -42.11 -9.25
C ILE A 5 33.11 -41.48 -8.12
N SER A 6 34.15 -40.73 -8.53
CA SER A 6 35.12 -40.08 -7.66
C SER A 6 34.48 -38.85 -7.01
N ARG A 7 34.08 -39.00 -5.75
CA ARG A 7 33.61 -37.93 -4.84
C ARG A 7 34.72 -36.94 -4.43
N ARG A 8 35.73 -36.71 -5.27
CA ARG A 8 36.96 -35.97 -4.90
C ARG A 8 37.47 -34.95 -5.92
N ASN A 9 36.67 -34.58 -6.92
CA ASN A 9 37.10 -33.60 -7.93
C ASN A 9 36.25 -32.33 -8.04
N VAL A 10 35.32 -32.06 -7.10
CA VAL A 10 34.46 -30.86 -7.18
C VAL A 10 34.99 -29.68 -6.37
N LEU A 11 36.21 -29.77 -5.83
CA LEU A 11 36.81 -28.70 -5.03
C LEU A 11 37.98 -28.05 -5.76
N LYS A 12 37.71 -27.34 -6.86
CA LYS A 12 38.65 -26.43 -7.54
C LYS A 12 37.92 -25.54 -8.53
N SER A 13 37.21 -24.54 -8.02
CA SER A 13 36.77 -23.38 -8.80
C SER A 13 36.59 -22.21 -7.84
N LEU A 14 37.70 -21.52 -7.56
CA LEU A 14 37.68 -20.15 -7.04
C LEU A 14 37.17 -19.26 -8.18
N ALA A 15 35.86 -19.06 -8.25
CA ALA A 15 35.27 -18.03 -9.10
C ALA A 15 35.12 -16.76 -8.24
N ALA A 16 35.92 -15.74 -8.57
CA ALA A 16 35.71 -14.39 -8.06
C ALA A 16 34.32 -13.92 -8.55
N LEU A 17 33.37 -13.82 -7.64
CA LEU A 17 32.06 -13.26 -7.94
C LEU A 17 32.20 -11.73 -7.94
N PRO A 18 31.89 -11.01 -9.04
CA PRO A 18 31.67 -9.58 -8.92
C PRO A 18 30.45 -9.40 -8.02
N VAL A 19 30.62 -8.71 -6.90
CA VAL A 19 29.50 -8.25 -6.07
C VAL A 19 28.71 -7.30 -6.95
N ILE A 20 27.65 -7.80 -7.57
CA ILE A 20 26.65 -6.96 -8.22
C ILE A 20 26.04 -6.15 -7.08
N ALA A 21 26.46 -4.89 -6.97
CA ALA A 21 25.78 -3.94 -6.12
C ALA A 21 24.34 -3.87 -6.63
N VAL A 22 23.41 -4.46 -5.88
CA VAL A 22 21.98 -4.22 -6.05
C VAL A 22 21.78 -2.76 -5.66
N ALA A 23 22.02 -1.85 -6.61
CA ALA A 23 21.65 -0.46 -6.48
C ALA A 23 20.15 -0.44 -6.20
N GLY A 24 19.81 -0.06 -4.98
CA GLY A 24 18.50 -0.22 -4.40
C GLY A 24 17.43 0.29 -5.35
N TYR A 25 16.42 -0.54 -5.58
CA TYR A 25 15.08 -0.04 -5.85
C TYR A 25 14.65 0.74 -4.60
N HIS A 26 15.08 1.99 -4.51
CA HIS A 26 14.44 2.98 -3.66
C HIS A 26 13.08 3.22 -4.32
N ALA A 27 12.12 2.35 -4.01
CA ALA A 27 10.71 2.65 -4.20
C ALA A 27 10.43 3.85 -3.30
N SER A 28 10.60 5.06 -3.82
CA SER A 28 10.04 6.25 -3.21
C SER A 28 8.54 6.00 -3.12
N ALA A 29 8.06 5.68 -1.92
CA ALA A 29 6.64 5.61 -1.62
C ALA A 29 6.08 7.01 -1.89
N SER A 30 5.58 7.20 -3.11
CA SER A 30 4.93 8.43 -3.52
C SER A 30 3.61 8.44 -2.76
N ALA A 31 3.44 9.40 -1.84
CA ALA A 31 2.17 9.56 -1.14
C ALA A 31 1.05 9.70 -2.19
N ALA A 32 0.02 8.88 -2.09
CA ALA A 32 -1.09 8.94 -3.03
C ALA A 32 -1.83 10.29 -2.86
N PRO A 33 -2.34 10.88 -3.94
CA PRO A 33 -3.03 12.16 -3.86
C PRO A 33 -4.30 12.05 -3.02
N MET A 34 -4.64 13.11 -2.28
CA MET A 34 -5.90 13.18 -1.54
C MET A 34 -7.09 13.27 -2.50
N VAL A 35 -8.24 12.74 -2.06
CA VAL A 35 -9.53 13.01 -2.69
C VAL A 35 -9.85 14.50 -2.55
N THR A 36 -10.23 15.14 -3.65
CA THR A 36 -10.63 16.56 -3.70
C THR A 36 -12.14 16.68 -3.93
N ALA A 37 -12.70 17.84 -3.57
CA ALA A 37 -14.13 18.10 -3.76
C ALA A 37 -14.57 18.07 -5.24
N ASP A 38 -13.63 18.26 -6.18
CA ASP A 38 -13.92 18.28 -7.61
C ASP A 38 -14.05 16.90 -8.25
N ASP A 39 -13.55 15.86 -7.59
CA ASP A 39 -13.59 14.49 -8.06
C ASP A 39 -15.04 14.03 -8.26
N ALA A 40 -15.35 13.47 -9.44
CA ALA A 40 -16.69 13.00 -9.79
C ALA A 40 -17.19 11.91 -8.82
N VAL A 41 -16.29 11.04 -8.34
CA VAL A 41 -16.61 10.00 -7.34
C VAL A 41 -16.84 10.63 -5.98
N ALA A 42 -16.07 11.66 -5.61
CA ALA A 42 -16.27 12.39 -4.35
C ALA A 42 -17.65 13.07 -4.32
N LYS A 43 -18.02 13.75 -5.42
CA LYS A 43 -19.36 14.34 -5.59
C LYS A 43 -20.45 13.28 -5.52
N ALA A 44 -20.29 12.17 -6.25
CA ALA A 44 -21.27 11.09 -6.28
C ALA A 44 -21.49 10.46 -4.89
N LEU A 45 -20.43 10.35 -4.08
CA LEU A 45 -20.48 9.79 -2.72
C LEU A 45 -20.70 10.83 -1.62
N ALA A 46 -20.87 12.12 -1.98
CA ALA A 46 -20.93 13.22 -1.02
C ALA A 46 -19.77 13.19 -0.01
N TYR A 47 -18.55 12.98 -0.51
CA TYR A 47 -17.36 12.95 0.32
C TYR A 47 -17.00 14.35 0.85
N THR A 48 -16.67 14.41 2.14
CA THR A 48 -16.06 15.57 2.79
C THR A 48 -14.80 15.12 3.53
N ASP A 49 -13.79 15.98 3.58
CA ASP A 49 -12.54 15.75 4.32
C ASP A 49 -12.71 15.87 5.84
N LYS A 50 -13.80 16.50 6.28
CA LYS A 50 -14.25 16.58 7.66
C LYS A 50 -15.71 16.15 7.77
N SER A 51 -15.98 15.17 8.62
CA SER A 51 -17.33 14.71 8.90
C SER A 51 -18.14 15.79 9.62
N ALA A 52 -19.36 16.02 9.13
CA ALA A 52 -20.40 16.76 9.85
C ALA A 52 -21.33 15.82 10.64
N THR A 53 -21.19 14.49 10.46
CA THR A 53 -22.05 13.49 11.08
C THR A 53 -21.40 13.00 12.37
N ALA A 54 -22.03 13.30 13.51
CA ALA A 54 -21.52 12.90 14.82
C ALA A 54 -21.33 11.38 14.90
N GLY A 55 -20.15 10.96 15.36
CA GLY A 55 -19.81 9.55 15.53
C GLY A 55 -19.54 8.78 14.23
N GLN A 56 -19.51 9.42 13.06
CA GLN A 56 -19.18 8.77 11.79
C GLN A 56 -17.99 9.46 11.14
N SER A 57 -16.92 8.71 10.87
CA SER A 57 -15.77 9.19 10.10
C SER A 57 -15.11 8.05 9.34
N CYS A 58 -14.18 8.37 8.44
CA CYS A 58 -13.35 7.34 7.80
C CYS A 58 -12.57 6.53 8.86
N ALA A 59 -12.06 7.14 9.92
CA ALA A 59 -11.30 6.47 10.98
C ALA A 59 -12.07 5.30 11.64
N ASN A 60 -13.40 5.41 11.75
CA ASN A 60 -14.26 4.35 12.29
C ASN A 60 -15.13 3.66 11.21
N CYS A 61 -14.77 3.81 9.94
CA CYS A 61 -15.42 3.15 8.82
C CYS A 61 -14.76 1.78 8.52
N LYS A 62 -15.57 0.76 8.21
CA LYS A 62 -15.09 -0.57 7.78
C LYS A 62 -14.22 -0.53 6.52
N LEU A 63 -14.45 0.45 5.65
CA LEU A 63 -13.76 0.57 4.35
C LEU A 63 -12.42 1.30 4.43
N TYR A 64 -12.11 1.97 5.53
CA TYR A 64 -10.87 2.71 5.68
C TYR A 64 -9.69 1.77 5.94
N GLN A 65 -8.63 1.93 5.14
CA GLN A 65 -7.45 1.07 5.17
C GLN A 65 -6.20 1.78 5.73
N GLY A 66 -6.33 3.04 6.16
CA GLY A 66 -5.23 3.83 6.74
C GLY A 66 -4.93 3.55 8.21
N GLY A 67 -5.66 2.64 8.87
CA GLY A 67 -5.44 2.32 10.29
C GLY A 67 -5.62 3.54 11.19
N THR A 68 -4.54 3.96 11.87
CA THR A 68 -4.52 5.14 12.75
C THR A 68 -3.92 6.39 12.08
N ALA A 69 -3.53 6.30 10.80
CA ALA A 69 -2.99 7.44 10.07
C ALA A 69 -4.06 8.52 9.84
N ALA A 70 -3.61 9.76 9.62
CA ALA A 70 -4.49 10.91 9.38
C ALA A 70 -5.18 10.87 8.00
N SER A 71 -4.60 10.13 7.06
CA SER A 71 -5.18 9.80 5.75
C SER A 71 -4.83 8.37 5.36
N GLY A 72 -5.58 7.82 4.43
CA GLY A 72 -5.24 6.52 3.87
C GLY A 72 -6.23 6.01 2.84
N PRO A 73 -5.98 4.81 2.31
CA PRO A 73 -6.76 4.28 1.20
C PRO A 73 -8.20 3.97 1.60
N CYS A 74 -9.10 4.17 0.66
CA CYS A 74 -10.48 3.69 0.71
C CYS A 74 -10.79 3.05 -0.65
N PRO A 75 -11.34 1.82 -0.72
CA PRO A 75 -11.55 1.11 -1.98
C PRO A 75 -12.53 1.82 -2.92
N LEU A 76 -13.31 2.77 -2.41
CA LEU A 76 -14.20 3.63 -3.21
C LEU A 76 -13.46 4.73 -3.96
N PHE A 77 -12.22 5.03 -3.58
CA PHE A 77 -11.37 6.08 -4.16
C PHE A 77 -10.03 5.48 -4.62
N PRO A 78 -10.02 4.66 -5.69
CA PRO A 78 -8.83 3.95 -6.12
C PRO A 78 -7.70 4.92 -6.50
N GLY A 79 -6.49 4.64 -5.98
CA GLY A 79 -5.31 5.46 -6.22
C GLY A 79 -5.28 6.81 -5.49
N LYS A 80 -6.22 7.04 -4.57
CA LYS A 80 -6.32 8.26 -3.75
C LYS A 80 -6.46 7.94 -2.27
N GLU A 81 -6.22 8.93 -1.43
CA GLU A 81 -6.43 8.84 0.01
C GLU A 81 -7.62 9.68 0.48
N VAL A 82 -8.34 9.16 1.48
CA VAL A 82 -9.36 9.90 2.22
C VAL A 82 -8.79 10.35 3.55
N ALA A 83 -9.27 11.47 4.07
CA ALA A 83 -8.94 11.92 5.42
C ALA A 83 -9.60 11.01 6.44
N ALA A 84 -8.89 10.62 7.49
CA ALA A 84 -9.44 9.84 8.60
C ALA A 84 -10.61 10.56 9.29
N ALA A 85 -10.57 11.89 9.32
CA ALA A 85 -11.66 12.74 9.83
C ALA A 85 -12.83 12.91 8.83
N GLY A 86 -12.68 12.44 7.58
CA GLY A 86 -13.65 12.62 6.52
C GLY A 86 -14.87 11.71 6.64
N TRP A 87 -15.80 11.85 5.71
CA TRP A 87 -17.03 11.08 5.63
C TRP A 87 -17.54 10.99 4.19
N CYS A 88 -18.27 9.93 3.85
CA CYS A 88 -19.05 9.86 2.61
C CYS A 88 -20.33 9.05 2.87
N LYS A 89 -21.31 9.12 1.97
CA LYS A 89 -22.62 8.45 2.12
C LYS A 89 -22.55 6.92 2.17
N SER A 90 -21.42 6.33 1.77
CA SER A 90 -21.15 4.89 1.87
C SER A 90 -20.47 4.48 3.18
N TRP A 91 -20.45 5.38 4.19
CA TRP A 91 -19.94 5.05 5.51
C TRP A 91 -20.64 3.81 6.08
N VAL A 92 -19.85 2.93 6.68
CA VAL A 92 -20.32 1.71 7.34
C VAL A 92 -19.50 1.50 8.59
N THR A 93 -20.16 1.26 9.72
CA THR A 93 -19.49 1.09 11.01
C THR A 93 -18.43 0.00 10.96
N LYS A 94 -17.27 0.26 11.57
CA LYS A 94 -16.36 -0.81 11.98
C LYS A 94 -17.10 -1.62 13.06
N GLY A 95 -17.23 -2.92 12.84
CA GLY A 95 -17.82 -3.83 13.83
C GLY A 95 -16.95 -3.98 15.07
#